data_AF-A0A380AI25-F1
#
_entry.id   AF-A0A380AI25-F1
#
_cell.length_a   1.000
_cell.length_b   1.000
_cell.length_c   1.000
_cell.angle_alpha   90.00
_cell.angle_beta   90.00
_cell.angle_gamma   90.00
#
_symmetry.space_group_name_H-M   'P 1'
#
loop_
_entity.id
_entity.type
_entity.pdbx_description
1 polymer ?
#
loop_
_entity_poly.entity_id
_entity_poly.type
_entity_poly.pdbx_seq_one_letter_code
_entity_poly.pdbx_strand_id
1 'polypeptide(L)'
;MLADDAATQQVVVDSGLLQRMKPGALHINMATISVELAKRLTTLHAEHGIGYLAAPVLGRVDVAAAGKLNILAAGDSERLKQAQPLFDALGQKTWHFGADPAQANVVKIATNFTLASAIEAMAEGSALVRNYGVSGADYLQMLSGTVFAAPAYQGYGALIAAEKYSPAGFRLALGLKDVGLALAAGADSHTPMPFAGVLKDNFLDAMAQGDADLDWAALAKVAARRAGLK
;
A
#
# COMPACT_ATOMS: atom_id res chain seq x y z
N MET A 1 -3.54 -10.45 8.40
CA MET A 1 -3.37 -10.11 6.96
C MET A 1 -2.06 -10.71 6.51
N LEU A 2 -2.04 -11.39 5.36
CA LEU A 2 -0.80 -11.96 4.80
C LEU A 2 0.03 -10.85 4.14
N ALA A 3 1.35 -11.03 4.08
CA ALA A 3 2.28 -9.97 3.71
C ALA A 3 2.26 -9.65 2.20
N ASP A 4 2.16 -10.69 1.37
CA ASP A 4 2.33 -10.60 -0.08
C ASP A 4 1.67 -11.78 -0.81
N ASP A 5 1.88 -11.82 -2.12
CA ASP A 5 1.41 -12.87 -3.02
C ASP A 5 1.94 -14.25 -2.64
N ALA A 6 3.22 -14.37 -2.28
CA ALA A 6 3.84 -15.65 -1.96
C ALA A 6 3.24 -16.24 -0.68
N ALA A 7 3.11 -15.42 0.38
CA ALA A 7 2.45 -15.82 1.62
C ALA A 7 0.98 -16.19 1.37
N THR A 8 0.28 -15.45 0.51
CA THR A 8 -1.12 -15.72 0.17
C THR A 8 -1.27 -17.03 -0.61
N GLN A 9 -0.43 -17.26 -1.62
CA GLN A 9 -0.39 -18.50 -2.40
C GLN A 9 -0.11 -19.70 -1.50
N GLN A 10 0.92 -19.61 -0.66
CA GLN A 10 1.30 -20.69 0.26
C GLN A 10 0.17 -21.08 1.20
N VAL A 11 -0.45 -20.09 1.84
CA VAL A 11 -1.49 -20.33 2.86
C VAL A 11 -2.81 -20.75 2.24
N VAL A 12 -3.24 -20.11 1.15
CA VAL A 12 -4.60 -20.31 0.61
C VAL A 12 -4.65 -21.45 -0.39
N VAL A 13 -3.62 -21.62 -1.21
CA VAL A 13 -3.62 -22.59 -2.31
C VAL A 13 -2.76 -23.79 -1.96
N ASP A 14 -1.47 -23.59 -1.68
CA ASP A 14 -0.52 -24.70 -1.58
C ASP A 14 -0.74 -25.55 -0.32
N SER A 15 -1.30 -24.95 0.74
CA SER A 15 -1.67 -25.67 1.95
C SER A 15 -2.85 -26.63 1.77
N GLY A 16 -3.58 -26.55 0.65
CA GLY A 16 -4.83 -27.28 0.46
C GLY A 16 -5.99 -26.75 1.33
N LEU A 17 -5.99 -25.45 1.65
CA LEU A 17 -7.03 -24.84 2.48
C LEU A 17 -8.40 -24.92 1.79
N LEU A 18 -8.48 -24.56 0.50
CA LEU A 18 -9.75 -24.49 -0.24
C LEU A 18 -10.51 -25.82 -0.27
N GLN A 19 -9.80 -26.95 -0.38
CA GLN A 19 -10.39 -28.30 -0.39
C GLN A 19 -10.97 -28.70 0.98
N ARG A 20 -10.53 -28.05 2.05
CA ARG A 20 -10.92 -28.34 3.44
C ARG A 20 -11.95 -27.35 3.98
N MET A 21 -12.22 -26.27 3.26
CA MET A 21 -13.24 -25.30 3.63
C MET A 21 -14.65 -25.90 3.48
N LYS A 22 -15.54 -25.54 4.40
CA LYS A 22 -16.94 -25.99 4.32
C LYS A 22 -17.63 -25.35 3.12
N PRO A 23 -18.56 -26.06 2.44
CA PRO A 23 -19.41 -25.46 1.42
C PRO A 23 -20.10 -24.19 1.93
N GLY A 24 -20.13 -23.14 1.11
CA GLY A 24 -20.71 -21.84 1.47
C GLY A 24 -19.83 -20.96 2.36
N ALA A 25 -18.60 -21.38 2.70
CA ALA A 25 -17.65 -20.52 3.39
C ALA A 25 -17.23 -19.33 2.50
N LEU A 26 -16.81 -18.23 3.15
CA LEU A 26 -16.40 -16.99 2.50
C LEU A 26 -14.98 -16.63 2.91
N HIS A 27 -14.08 -16.51 1.94
CA HIS A 27 -12.75 -15.95 2.14
C HIS A 27 -12.77 -14.44 1.84
N ILE A 28 -12.46 -13.64 2.85
CA ILE A 28 -12.27 -12.20 2.76
C ILE A 28 -10.76 -11.93 2.75
N ASN A 29 -10.21 -11.66 1.57
CA ASN A 29 -8.78 -11.36 1.44
C ASN A 29 -8.51 -9.87 1.69
N MET A 30 -7.93 -9.57 2.85
CA MET A 30 -7.53 -8.21 3.23
C MET A 30 -6.06 -7.90 2.95
N ALA A 31 -5.30 -8.83 2.35
CA ALA A 31 -3.92 -8.61 1.97
C ALA A 31 -3.82 -7.73 0.72
N THR A 32 -2.74 -6.96 0.61
CA THR A 32 -2.41 -6.25 -0.62
C THR A 32 -1.66 -7.19 -1.54
N ILE A 33 -2.37 -7.81 -2.48
CA ILE A 33 -1.82 -8.75 -3.48
C ILE A 33 -1.92 -8.20 -4.90
N SER A 34 -1.23 -8.83 -5.84
CA SER A 34 -1.33 -8.51 -7.27
C SER A 34 -2.74 -8.72 -7.83
N VAL A 35 -3.02 -8.00 -8.92
CA VAL A 35 -4.25 -8.16 -9.72
C VAL A 35 -4.33 -9.57 -10.30
N GLU A 36 -3.20 -10.11 -10.76
CA GLU A 36 -3.11 -11.47 -11.31
C GLU A 36 -3.51 -12.52 -10.26
N LEU A 37 -2.92 -12.47 -9.06
CA LEU A 37 -3.25 -13.40 -8.00
C LEU A 37 -4.70 -13.23 -7.55
N ALA A 38 -5.22 -11.99 -7.48
CA ALA A 38 -6.62 -11.76 -7.13
C ALA A 38 -7.57 -12.43 -8.14
N LYS A 39 -7.32 -12.28 -9.46
CA LYS A 39 -8.09 -12.96 -10.51
C LYS A 39 -8.01 -14.48 -10.36
N ARG A 40 -6.80 -15.02 -10.16
CA ARG A 40 -6.59 -16.47 -9.98
C ARG A 40 -7.33 -17.01 -8.74
N LEU A 41 -7.27 -16.30 -7.62
CA LEU A 41 -7.97 -16.69 -6.40
C LEU A 41 -9.48 -16.67 -6.61
N THR A 42 -10.03 -15.66 -7.30
CA THR A 42 -11.46 -15.63 -7.65
C THR A 42 -11.89 -16.90 -8.37
N THR A 43 -11.14 -17.32 -9.40
CA THR A 43 -11.42 -18.57 -10.14
C THR A 43 -11.31 -19.80 -9.24
N LEU A 44 -10.20 -19.95 -8.52
CA LEU A 44 -9.97 -21.12 -7.65
C LEU A 44 -11.04 -21.29 -6.57
N HIS A 45 -11.51 -20.18 -5.98
CA HIS A 45 -12.58 -20.23 -4.98
C HIS A 45 -13.90 -20.68 -5.62
N ALA A 46 -14.24 -20.16 -6.80
CA ALA A 46 -15.44 -20.56 -7.52
C ALA A 46 -15.45 -22.05 -7.86
N GLU A 47 -14.32 -22.62 -8.31
CA GLU A 47 -14.15 -24.05 -8.60
C GLU A 47 -14.41 -24.95 -7.37
N HIS A 48 -14.13 -24.43 -6.17
CA HIS A 48 -14.35 -25.15 -4.90
C HIS A 48 -15.70 -24.80 -4.25
N GLY A 49 -16.55 -23.99 -4.90
CA GLY A 49 -17.81 -23.52 -4.31
C GLY A 49 -17.64 -22.62 -3.08
N ILE A 50 -16.46 -22.01 -2.93
CA ILE A 50 -16.13 -21.09 -1.84
C ILE A 50 -16.32 -19.65 -2.31
N GLY A 51 -16.77 -18.78 -1.40
CA GLY A 51 -16.83 -17.36 -1.69
C GLY A 51 -15.52 -16.63 -1.58
N TYR A 52 -15.33 -15.62 -2.43
CA TYR A 52 -14.15 -14.77 -2.41
C TYR A 52 -14.56 -13.30 -2.51
N LEU A 53 -14.03 -12.50 -1.59
CA LEU A 53 -14.06 -11.04 -1.62
C LEU A 53 -12.63 -10.52 -1.47
N ALA A 54 -12.31 -9.46 -2.19
CA ALA A 54 -11.15 -8.65 -1.88
C ALA A 54 -11.59 -7.50 -0.98
N ALA A 55 -10.88 -7.30 0.13
CA ALA A 55 -11.13 -6.25 1.10
C ALA A 55 -9.83 -5.63 1.67
N PRO A 56 -8.82 -5.27 0.83
CA PRO A 56 -7.61 -4.63 1.33
C PRO A 56 -7.91 -3.33 2.10
N VAL A 57 -7.00 -2.93 2.97
CA VAL A 57 -7.26 -1.86 3.95
C VAL A 57 -6.30 -0.67 3.83
N LEU A 58 -6.78 0.49 4.27
CA LEU A 58 -5.97 1.67 4.57
C LEU A 58 -5.99 1.91 6.09
N GLY A 59 -4.80 1.94 6.67
CA GLY A 59 -4.58 2.16 8.10
C GLY A 59 -3.37 1.40 8.59
N ARG A 60 -2.64 2.01 9.53
CA ARG A 60 -1.51 1.37 10.24
C ARG A 60 -2.03 0.54 11.41
N VAL A 61 -1.13 -0.11 12.13
CA VAL A 61 -1.45 -1.04 13.24
C VAL A 61 -2.30 -0.37 14.32
N ASP A 62 -2.03 0.89 14.64
CA ASP A 62 -2.81 1.71 15.58
C ASP A 62 -4.24 1.96 15.09
N VAL A 63 -4.42 2.28 13.79
CA VAL A 63 -5.73 2.46 13.16
C VAL A 63 -6.53 1.14 13.15
N ALA A 64 -5.83 0.01 12.90
CA ALA A 64 -6.43 -1.31 12.96
C ALA A 64 -6.89 -1.68 14.39
N ALA A 65 -6.02 -1.48 15.39
CA ALA A 65 -6.34 -1.76 16.79
C ALA A 65 -7.52 -0.92 17.31
N ALA A 66 -7.69 0.29 16.76
CA ALA A 66 -8.81 1.17 17.08
C ALA A 66 -10.11 0.84 16.33
N GLY A 67 -10.13 -0.16 15.44
CA GLY A 67 -11.30 -0.46 14.60
C GLY A 67 -11.63 0.65 13.59
N LYS A 68 -10.62 1.40 13.13
CA LYS A 68 -10.79 2.60 12.29
C LYS A 68 -10.23 2.44 10.88
N LEU A 69 -10.04 1.22 10.40
CA LEU A 69 -9.60 0.98 9.03
C LEU A 69 -10.57 1.59 8.00
N ASN A 70 -10.04 2.06 6.88
CA ASN A 70 -10.85 2.17 5.66
C ASN A 70 -10.70 0.86 4.90
N ILE A 71 -11.81 0.18 4.66
CA ILE A 71 -11.84 -1.12 3.98
C ILE A 71 -12.23 -0.88 2.53
N LEU A 72 -11.44 -1.38 1.59
CA LEU A 72 -11.67 -1.24 0.16
C LEU A 72 -12.19 -2.58 -0.35
N ALA A 73 -13.50 -2.72 -0.52
CA ALA A 73 -14.16 -4.00 -0.77
C ALA A 73 -14.65 -4.14 -2.22
N ALA A 74 -14.48 -5.32 -2.82
CA ALA A 74 -15.06 -5.68 -4.10
C ALA A 74 -15.36 -7.18 -4.17
N GLY A 75 -16.41 -7.52 -4.93
CA GLY A 75 -16.90 -8.89 -5.11
C GLY A 75 -18.42 -8.97 -5.15
N ASP A 76 -18.95 -10.19 -5.01
CA ASP A 76 -20.39 -10.47 -5.02
C ASP A 76 -21.17 -9.65 -3.98
N SER A 77 -22.27 -9.02 -4.39
CA SER A 77 -23.02 -8.08 -3.57
C SER A 77 -23.69 -8.71 -2.35
N GLU A 78 -24.16 -9.94 -2.46
CA GLU A 78 -24.80 -10.63 -1.33
C GLU A 78 -23.75 -11.06 -0.30
N ARG A 79 -22.59 -11.52 -0.76
CA ARG A 79 -21.44 -11.81 0.12
C ARG A 79 -20.89 -10.54 0.78
N LEU A 80 -20.87 -9.40 0.07
CA LEU A 80 -20.50 -8.12 0.66
C LEU A 80 -21.45 -7.72 1.80
N LYS A 81 -22.77 -7.87 1.60
CA LYS A 81 -23.76 -7.66 2.68
C LYS A 81 -23.53 -8.60 3.86
N GLN A 82 -23.24 -9.88 3.59
CA GLN A 82 -22.92 -10.87 4.63
C GLN A 82 -21.66 -10.49 5.42
N ALA A 83 -20.64 -9.93 4.76
CA ALA A 83 -19.39 -9.52 5.36
C ALA A 83 -19.47 -8.17 6.09
N GLN A 84 -20.48 -7.34 5.83
CA GLN A 84 -20.58 -5.97 6.35
C GLN A 84 -20.45 -5.88 7.88
N PRO A 85 -21.09 -6.74 8.70
CA PRO A 85 -20.92 -6.67 10.15
C PRO A 85 -19.48 -6.88 10.63
N LEU A 86 -18.68 -7.66 9.89
CA LEU A 86 -17.25 -7.82 10.17
C LEU A 86 -16.46 -6.58 9.77
N PHE A 87 -16.83 -5.95 8.65
CA PHE A 87 -16.22 -4.71 8.21
C PHE A 87 -16.50 -3.56 9.18
N ASP A 88 -17.71 -3.45 9.70
CA ASP A 88 -18.11 -2.43 10.68
C ASP A 88 -17.36 -2.58 12.02
N ALA A 89 -16.98 -3.81 12.39
CA ALA A 89 -16.17 -4.06 13.59
C ALA A 89 -14.69 -3.69 13.41
N LEU A 90 -14.17 -3.75 12.17
CA LEU A 90 -12.76 -3.54 11.86
C LEU A 90 -12.46 -2.12 11.36
N GLY A 91 -13.47 -1.42 10.85
CA GLY A 91 -13.30 -0.21 10.08
C GLY A 91 -14.28 0.90 10.42
N GLN A 92 -13.84 2.13 10.18
CA GLN A 92 -14.72 3.31 10.26
C GLN A 92 -15.54 3.51 8.97
N LYS A 93 -15.08 2.94 7.85
CA LYS A 93 -15.76 3.04 6.55
C LYS A 93 -15.38 1.89 5.63
N THR A 94 -16.39 1.35 4.96
CA THR A 94 -16.23 0.42 3.84
C THR A 94 -16.52 1.15 2.53
N TRP A 95 -15.64 0.99 1.55
CA TRP A 95 -15.76 1.53 0.20
C TRP A 95 -15.96 0.38 -0.77
N HIS A 96 -17.01 0.41 -1.59
CA HIS A 96 -17.29 -0.66 -2.54
C HIS A 96 -16.86 -0.25 -3.96
N PHE A 97 -15.98 -1.05 -4.59
CA PHE A 97 -15.37 -0.72 -5.89
C PHE A 97 -15.86 -1.56 -7.07
N GLY A 98 -16.81 -2.46 -6.83
CA GLY A 98 -17.51 -3.21 -7.88
C GLY A 98 -17.59 -4.71 -7.60
N ALA A 99 -18.03 -5.45 -8.62
CA ALA A 99 -18.34 -6.87 -8.52
C ALA A 99 -17.11 -7.79 -8.72
N ASP A 100 -16.03 -7.29 -9.32
CA ASP A 100 -14.80 -8.05 -9.50
C ASP A 100 -13.84 -7.76 -8.32
N PRO A 101 -13.47 -8.78 -7.51
CA PRO A 101 -12.50 -8.63 -6.43
C PRO A 101 -11.22 -7.90 -6.84
N ALA A 102 -10.72 -8.09 -8.08
CA ALA A 102 -9.51 -7.43 -8.56
C ALA A 102 -9.62 -5.89 -8.57
N GLN A 103 -10.84 -5.33 -8.61
CA GLN A 103 -11.07 -3.88 -8.56
C GLN A 103 -10.63 -3.27 -7.23
N ALA A 104 -10.88 -3.94 -6.10
CA ALA A 104 -10.39 -3.46 -4.81
C ALA A 104 -8.85 -3.55 -4.71
N ASN A 105 -8.25 -4.60 -5.27
CA ASN A 105 -6.80 -4.76 -5.32
C ASN A 105 -6.13 -3.63 -6.12
N VAL A 106 -6.61 -3.33 -7.34
CA VAL A 106 -6.02 -2.26 -8.16
C VAL A 106 -6.19 -0.89 -7.53
N VAL A 107 -7.33 -0.61 -6.86
CA VAL A 107 -7.53 0.64 -6.12
C VAL A 107 -6.52 0.76 -4.97
N LYS A 108 -6.30 -0.33 -4.20
CA LYS A 108 -5.28 -0.34 -3.14
C LYS A 108 -3.87 -0.11 -3.69
N ILE A 109 -3.51 -0.80 -4.78
CA ILE A 109 -2.21 -0.67 -5.44
C ILE A 109 -1.99 0.78 -5.90
N ALA A 110 -2.98 1.36 -6.60
CA ALA A 110 -2.92 2.75 -7.07
C ALA A 110 -2.80 3.75 -5.90
N THR A 111 -3.50 3.49 -4.78
CA THR A 111 -3.41 4.31 -3.57
C THR A 111 -2.02 4.29 -2.96
N ASN A 112 -1.42 3.10 -2.81
CA ASN A 112 -0.07 2.98 -2.24
C ASN A 112 1.00 3.56 -3.18
N PHE A 113 0.87 3.39 -4.51
CA PHE A 113 1.72 4.06 -5.49
C PHE A 113 1.64 5.59 -5.39
N THR A 114 0.43 6.14 -5.27
CA THR A 114 0.23 7.59 -5.14
C THR A 114 0.86 8.12 -3.84
N LEU A 115 0.76 7.34 -2.75
CA LEU A 115 1.36 7.68 -1.48
C LEU A 115 2.90 7.66 -1.53
N ALA A 116 3.50 6.65 -2.16
CA ALA A 116 4.94 6.59 -2.40
C ALA A 116 5.41 7.78 -3.25
N SER A 117 4.65 8.15 -4.28
CA SER A 117 4.95 9.31 -5.13
C SER A 117 4.92 10.62 -4.34
N ALA A 118 3.97 10.78 -3.42
CA ALA A 118 3.91 11.95 -2.54
C ALA A 118 5.11 12.05 -1.60
N ILE A 119 5.57 10.91 -1.06
CA ILE A 119 6.77 10.83 -0.21
C ILE A 119 8.01 11.24 -1.00
N GLU A 120 8.19 10.72 -2.21
CA GLU A 120 9.32 11.07 -3.08
C GLU A 120 9.29 12.55 -3.46
N ALA A 121 8.12 13.09 -3.82
CA ALA A 121 7.99 14.51 -4.15
C ALA A 121 8.38 15.42 -2.97
N MET A 122 7.99 15.06 -1.74
CA MET A 122 8.42 15.77 -0.53
C MET A 122 9.92 15.62 -0.27
N ALA A 123 10.48 14.43 -0.49
CA ALA A 123 11.90 14.15 -0.36
C ALA A 123 12.74 15.01 -1.31
N GLU A 124 12.43 15.00 -2.60
CA GLU A 124 13.11 15.82 -3.61
C GLU A 124 12.92 17.32 -3.36
N GLY A 125 11.70 17.76 -3.05
CA GLY A 125 11.43 19.16 -2.73
C GLY A 125 12.22 19.66 -1.52
N SER A 126 12.28 18.85 -0.45
CA SER A 126 13.08 19.15 0.74
C SER A 126 14.58 19.20 0.43
N ALA A 127 15.10 18.25 -0.37
CA ALA A 127 16.49 18.26 -0.79
C ALA A 127 16.82 19.50 -1.66
N LEU A 128 15.92 19.89 -2.56
CA LEU A 128 16.09 21.07 -3.41
C LEU A 128 16.25 22.34 -2.56
N VAL A 129 15.31 22.62 -1.65
CA VAL A 129 15.35 23.85 -0.83
C VAL A 129 16.57 23.88 0.09
N ARG A 130 17.00 22.72 0.61
CA ARG A 130 18.23 22.59 1.42
C ARG A 130 19.47 23.02 0.65
N ASN A 131 19.56 22.71 -0.64
CA ASN A 131 20.67 23.16 -1.50
C ASN A 131 20.68 24.67 -1.76
N TYR A 132 19.56 25.37 -1.53
CA TYR A 132 19.48 26.83 -1.54
C TYR A 132 19.60 27.45 -0.12
N GLY A 133 20.02 26.67 0.88
CA GLY A 133 20.19 27.13 2.25
C GLY A 133 18.89 27.34 3.02
N VAL A 134 17.77 26.82 2.52
CA VAL A 134 16.46 26.89 3.17
C VAL A 134 16.24 25.62 4.00
N SER A 135 15.67 25.78 5.19
CA SER A 135 15.30 24.66 6.07
C SER A 135 14.28 23.74 5.38
N GLY A 136 14.63 22.47 5.19
CA GLY A 136 13.71 21.45 4.68
C GLY A 136 12.50 21.23 5.60
N ALA A 137 12.70 21.38 6.92
CA ALA A 137 11.62 21.28 7.89
C ALA A 137 10.61 22.43 7.75
N ASP A 138 11.07 23.67 7.62
CA ASP A 138 10.20 24.85 7.47
C ASP A 138 9.44 24.76 6.14
N TYR A 139 10.11 24.30 5.08
CA TYR A 139 9.48 24.03 3.79
C TYR A 139 8.37 22.99 3.91
N LEU A 140 8.63 21.84 4.51
CA LEU A 140 7.63 20.76 4.66
C LEU A 140 6.48 21.18 5.59
N GLN A 141 6.75 21.98 6.62
CA GLN A 141 5.72 22.56 7.48
C GLN A 141 4.81 23.50 6.69
N MET A 142 5.38 24.44 5.93
CA MET A 142 4.62 25.35 5.08
C MET A 142 3.80 24.58 4.03
N LEU A 143 4.43 23.61 3.36
CA LEU A 143 3.83 22.81 2.29
C LEU A 143 2.60 22.03 2.79
N SER A 144 2.78 21.31 3.91
CA SER A 144 1.76 20.45 4.53
C SER A 144 0.70 21.22 5.34
N GLY A 145 0.94 22.50 5.63
CA GLY A 145 -0.02 23.42 6.24
C GLY A 145 -0.85 24.22 5.24
N THR A 146 -0.53 24.17 3.94
CA THR A 146 -1.16 25.01 2.90
C THR A 146 -1.66 24.17 1.72
N VAL A 147 -0.96 24.23 0.58
CA VAL A 147 -1.37 23.63 -0.70
C VAL A 147 -1.43 22.10 -0.66
N PHE A 148 -0.76 21.45 0.30
CA PHE A 148 -0.82 20.01 0.53
C PHE A 148 -1.31 19.65 1.94
N ALA A 149 -2.33 20.34 2.45
CA ALA A 149 -2.97 20.07 3.73
C ALA A 149 -3.78 18.75 3.73
N ALA A 150 -3.07 17.63 3.62
CA ALA A 150 -3.62 16.27 3.65
C ALA A 150 -2.81 15.36 4.59
N PRO A 151 -3.45 14.36 5.24
CA PRO A 151 -2.81 13.52 6.25
C PRO A 151 -1.52 12.81 5.78
N ALA A 152 -1.46 12.42 4.50
CA ALA A 152 -0.26 11.83 3.90
C ALA A 152 0.94 12.79 3.95
N TYR A 153 0.75 14.02 3.48
CA TYR A 153 1.82 15.03 3.45
C TYR A 153 2.18 15.52 4.85
N GLN A 154 1.19 15.68 5.74
CA GLN A 154 1.44 16.07 7.13
C GLN A 154 2.22 14.99 7.90
N GLY A 155 1.79 13.73 7.79
CA GLY A 155 2.42 12.62 8.50
C GLY A 155 3.83 12.35 8.00
N TYR A 156 4.00 12.14 6.69
CA TYR A 156 5.33 11.83 6.14
C TYR A 156 6.23 13.06 6.05
N GLY A 157 5.68 14.25 5.79
CA GLY A 157 6.45 15.49 5.87
C GLY A 157 7.04 15.72 7.26
N ALA A 158 6.29 15.42 8.34
CA ALA A 158 6.82 15.49 9.70
C ALA A 158 7.96 14.47 9.95
N LEU A 159 7.85 13.24 9.44
CA LEU A 159 8.92 12.24 9.56
C LEU A 159 10.19 12.65 8.81
N ILE A 160 10.03 13.17 7.59
CA ILE A 160 11.13 13.66 6.76
C ILE A 160 11.79 14.89 7.40
N ALA A 161 10.99 15.86 7.86
CA ALA A 161 11.49 17.07 8.53
C ALA A 161 12.27 16.75 9.81
N ALA A 162 11.86 15.71 10.55
CA ALA A 162 12.53 15.26 11.75
C ALA A 162 13.68 14.27 11.49
N GLU A 163 13.85 13.81 10.24
CA GLU A 163 14.76 12.72 9.85
C GLU A 163 14.60 11.44 10.70
N LYS A 164 13.36 11.15 11.12
CA LYS A 164 13.03 10.00 11.99
C LYS A 164 12.32 8.92 11.20
N TYR A 165 13.07 7.89 10.81
CA TYR A 165 12.56 6.75 10.04
C TYR A 165 12.47 5.45 10.85
N SER A 166 12.73 5.50 12.16
CA SER A 166 12.62 4.36 13.07
C SER A 166 11.91 4.75 14.37
N PRO A 167 11.00 3.91 14.91
CA PRO A 167 10.54 2.64 14.33
C PRO A 167 9.72 2.87 13.04
N ALA A 168 9.76 1.90 12.12
CA ALA A 168 9.04 2.01 10.85
C ALA A 168 7.52 1.88 11.06
N GLY A 169 6.77 2.88 10.56
CA GLY A 169 5.32 2.76 10.42
C GLY A 169 4.94 1.88 9.23
N PHE A 170 5.75 1.93 8.16
CA PHE A 170 5.68 1.01 7.03
C PHE A 170 7.09 0.77 6.45
N ARG A 171 7.58 -0.46 6.52
CA ARG A 171 8.95 -0.81 6.11
C ARG A 171 9.21 -0.51 4.64
N LEU A 172 10.38 0.05 4.33
CA LEU A 172 10.81 0.40 2.98
C LEU A 172 10.76 -0.80 2.01
N ALA A 173 11.15 -1.99 2.48
CA ALA A 173 11.04 -3.22 1.69
C ALA A 173 9.61 -3.54 1.23
N LEU A 174 8.60 -3.22 2.05
CA LEU A 174 7.19 -3.40 1.67
C LEU A 174 6.75 -2.34 0.65
N GLY A 175 7.28 -1.12 0.75
CA GLY A 175 7.10 -0.06 -0.24
C GLY A 175 7.61 -0.47 -1.63
N LEU A 176 8.82 -1.04 -1.72
CA LEU A 176 9.35 -1.57 -2.97
C LEU A 176 8.44 -2.64 -3.58
N LYS A 177 7.94 -3.56 -2.74
CA LYS A 177 6.99 -4.60 -3.16
C LYS A 177 5.69 -3.99 -3.72
N ASP A 178 5.14 -2.97 -3.07
CA ASP A 178 3.90 -2.34 -3.53
C ASP A 178 4.08 -1.53 -4.84
N VAL A 179 5.23 -0.87 -5.03
CA VAL A 179 5.57 -0.26 -6.32
C VAL A 179 5.73 -1.32 -7.42
N GLY A 180 6.30 -2.48 -7.08
CA GLY A 180 6.34 -3.64 -7.97
C GLY A 180 4.95 -4.10 -8.42
N LEU A 181 3.98 -4.14 -7.50
CA LEU A 181 2.59 -4.45 -7.84
C LEU A 181 1.97 -3.42 -8.80
N ALA A 182 2.27 -2.13 -8.62
CA ALA A 182 1.78 -1.07 -9.49
C ALA A 182 2.35 -1.18 -10.92
N LEU A 183 3.64 -1.48 -11.05
CA LEU A 183 4.27 -1.72 -12.35
C LEU A 183 3.68 -2.95 -13.06
N ALA A 184 3.46 -4.04 -12.33
CA ALA A 184 2.85 -5.25 -12.90
C ALA A 184 1.41 -5.01 -13.38
N ALA A 185 0.59 -4.32 -12.57
CA ALA A 185 -0.78 -3.96 -12.96
C ALA A 185 -0.83 -2.99 -14.15
N GLY A 186 0.12 -2.04 -14.20
CA GLY A 186 0.29 -1.15 -15.35
C GLY A 186 0.64 -1.92 -16.63
N ALA A 187 1.53 -2.90 -16.55
CA ALA A 187 1.88 -3.76 -17.67
C ALA A 187 0.69 -4.60 -18.17
N ASP A 188 -0.07 -5.25 -17.28
CA ASP A 188 -1.27 -6.05 -17.62
C ASP A 188 -2.33 -5.21 -18.35
N SER A 189 -2.49 -3.95 -17.95
CA SER A 189 -3.50 -3.03 -18.50
C SER A 189 -2.99 -2.13 -19.64
N HIS A 190 -1.73 -2.25 -20.05
CA HIS A 190 -1.07 -1.34 -21.00
C HIS A 190 -1.14 0.14 -20.55
N THR A 191 -1.07 0.39 -19.24
CA THR A 191 -1.02 1.73 -18.65
C THR A 191 0.43 2.06 -18.27
N PRO A 192 1.12 2.98 -18.97
CA PRO A 192 2.48 3.36 -18.63
C PRO A 192 2.56 4.04 -17.26
N MET A 193 3.49 3.59 -16.41
CA MET A 193 3.68 4.07 -15.04
C MET A 193 5.09 4.66 -14.84
N PRO A 194 5.46 5.78 -15.49
CA PRO A 194 6.83 6.30 -15.47
C PRO A 194 7.30 6.66 -14.05
N PHE A 195 6.44 7.26 -13.23
CA PHE A 195 6.77 7.59 -11.83
C PHE A 195 7.03 6.33 -10.99
N ALA A 196 6.32 5.23 -11.26
CA ALA A 196 6.56 3.97 -10.56
C ALA A 196 7.93 3.37 -10.93
N GLY A 197 8.40 3.60 -12.17
CA GLY A 197 9.75 3.24 -12.59
C GLY A 197 10.82 3.98 -11.77
N VAL A 198 10.71 5.31 -11.68
CA VAL A 198 11.61 6.14 -10.86
C VAL A 198 11.58 5.72 -9.39
N LEU A 199 10.39 5.53 -8.83
CA LEU A 199 10.23 5.06 -7.45
C LEU A 199 10.92 3.72 -7.22
N LYS A 200 10.75 2.75 -8.14
CA LYS A 200 11.40 1.43 -8.03
C LYS A 200 12.91 1.58 -7.93
N ASP A 201 13.52 2.41 -8.77
CA ASP A 201 14.96 2.63 -8.75
C ASP A 201 15.42 3.32 -7.46
N ASN A 202 14.65 4.26 -6.93
CA ASN A 202 14.94 4.93 -5.65
C ASN A 202 14.80 3.98 -4.46
N PHE A 203 13.78 3.12 -4.46
CA PHE A 203 13.63 2.07 -3.46
C PHE A 203 14.81 1.09 -3.52
N LEU A 204 15.25 0.68 -4.71
CA LEU A 204 16.42 -0.21 -4.87
C LEU A 204 17.71 0.44 -4.36
N ASP A 205 17.91 1.74 -4.59
CA ASP A 205 19.02 2.52 -4.05
C ASP A 205 19.00 2.49 -2.50
N ALA A 206 17.85 2.77 -1.89
CA ALA A 206 17.70 2.66 -0.44
C ALA A 206 17.95 1.24 0.10
N MET A 207 17.45 0.21 -0.59
CA MET A 207 17.70 -1.19 -0.22
C MET A 207 19.19 -1.53 -0.24
N ALA A 208 19.93 -1.07 -1.26
CA ALA A 208 21.38 -1.27 -1.37
C ALA A 208 22.18 -0.60 -0.23
N GLN A 209 21.56 0.38 0.45
CA GLN A 209 22.16 1.13 1.54
C GLN A 209 21.74 0.59 2.92
N GLY A 210 21.06 -0.56 2.96
CA GLY A 210 20.65 -1.21 4.20
C GLY A 210 19.41 -0.59 4.85
N ASP A 211 18.66 0.26 4.13
CA ASP A 211 17.51 0.99 4.69
C ASP A 211 16.20 0.19 4.67
N ALA A 212 16.26 -1.13 4.39
CA ALA A 212 15.10 -2.01 4.20
C ALA A 212 14.09 -1.99 5.38
N ASP A 213 14.60 -1.85 6.61
CA ASP A 213 13.83 -1.87 7.85
C ASP A 213 13.38 -0.50 8.33
N LEU A 214 13.84 0.58 7.69
CA LEU A 214 13.37 1.92 7.96
C LEU A 214 11.97 2.13 7.40
N ASP A 215 11.29 3.16 7.89
CA ASP A 215 10.07 3.65 7.27
C ASP A 215 10.36 4.06 5.81
N TRP A 216 9.45 3.79 4.88
CA TRP A 216 9.62 4.20 3.48
C TRP A 216 9.77 5.73 3.27
N ALA A 217 9.48 6.56 4.28
CA ALA A 217 9.89 7.97 4.29
C ALA A 217 11.42 8.16 4.18
N ALA A 218 12.21 7.11 4.45
CA ALA A 218 13.64 7.06 4.24
C ALA A 218 14.07 7.20 2.77
N LEU A 219 13.13 7.21 1.81
CA LEU A 219 13.41 7.72 0.45
C LEU A 219 14.00 9.15 0.47
N ALA A 220 13.67 9.96 1.50
CA ALA A 220 14.32 11.25 1.71
C ALA A 220 15.85 11.16 1.90
N LYS A 221 16.37 10.04 2.43
CA LYS A 221 17.82 9.81 2.49
C LYS A 221 18.43 9.61 1.10
N VAL A 222 17.68 8.98 0.18
CA VAL A 222 18.11 8.81 -1.21
C VAL A 222 18.18 10.17 -1.92
N ALA A 223 17.12 10.97 -1.81
CA ALA A 223 17.08 12.32 -2.37
C ALA A 223 18.21 13.20 -1.80
N ALA A 224 18.41 13.20 -0.48
CA ALA A 224 19.49 13.95 0.16
C ALA A 224 20.88 13.50 -0.34
N ARG A 225 21.15 12.19 -0.39
CA ARG A 225 22.42 11.64 -0.86
C ARG A 225 22.72 12.05 -2.30
N ARG A 226 21.74 11.96 -3.21
CA ARG A 226 21.88 12.37 -4.62
C ARG A 226 22.05 13.87 -4.78
N ALA A 227 21.50 14.66 -3.87
CA ALA A 227 21.67 16.11 -3.81
C ALA A 227 22.99 16.56 -3.17
N GLY A 228 23.84 15.64 -2.70
CA GLY A 228 25.10 15.97 -2.02
C GLY A 228 24.93 16.48 -0.58
N LEU A 229 23.75 16.27 0.01
CA LEU A 229 23.42 16.69 1.36
C LEU A 229 23.82 15.61 2.37
N LYS A 230 24.29 16.04 3.54
CA LYS A 230 24.54 15.17 4.69
C LYS A 230 23.26 14.84 5.44
#